data_AF-A0A944HMH6-F1
#
_entry.id   AF-A0A944HMH6-F1
#
_cell.length_a   1.000
_cell.length_b   1.000
_cell.length_c   1.000
_cell.angle_alpha   90.00
_cell.angle_beta   90.00
_cell.angle_gamma   90.00
#
_symmetry.space_group_name_H-M   'P 1'
#
loop_
_entity.id
_entity.type
_entity.pdbx_description
1 polymer ?
#
loop_
_entity_poly.entity_id
_entity_poly.type
_entity_poly.pdbx_seq_one_letter_code
_entity_poly.pdbx_strand_id
1 'polypeptide(L)'
;MTVTAGTLLAAYESQMRGRVPEGLHLPWGAVVERDGPLVRTHYGTHGTVDHSAGLDPDGLDELVRRQQEVFAARGEPVEWKVHSHDAPLLAESLRAAGFTPGAERSLLVADTTDTAGTTDLASAGVPGAGPRTRSWRADGHREKERIRGLAAAAAEQLRPLAELEADGTARVHTSEMEVLVLEGKGPRTQDALWIERVGGTDFAAIGGITGPRPELLAAAVEWASCRSFGFVLPGRRRSRLVAEADAALVPVHTAAGFQEISRVSTYRWAPPGEPARERPAEQLMSQPEHDEIWKRFEKRFEVTYETADGGIAEPPGSVTWHLADIDHRDDPLLAEVEKVIARGLRACGRHGDRLYHLKWYINGSRLDPTRVGGPGQPRWTGYAYLVDERVIQVTGDLRMGTYGDFREASLCVFGAELVARVQDELTDLLGTVLRRDGRPVGNVWSFGP
;
A
#
# COMPACT_ATOMS: atom_id res chain seq x y z
N MET A 1 12.24 -32.77 -13.86
CA MET A 1 12.96 -32.24 -15.05
C MET A 1 13.13 -30.76 -14.77
N THR A 2 14.37 -30.30 -14.65
CA THR A 2 14.65 -28.91 -14.28
C THR A 2 14.15 -27.96 -15.35
N VAL A 3 13.37 -26.95 -14.98
CA VAL A 3 12.88 -25.91 -15.89
C VAL A 3 14.07 -25.09 -16.39
N THR A 4 14.13 -24.82 -17.70
CA THR A 4 15.25 -24.08 -18.30
C THR A 4 15.12 -22.57 -18.10
N ALA A 5 16.24 -21.83 -18.07
CA ALA A 5 16.26 -20.37 -18.01
C ALA A 5 15.41 -19.70 -19.10
N GLY A 6 15.40 -20.23 -20.34
CA GLY A 6 14.57 -19.69 -21.43
C GLY A 6 13.07 -19.85 -21.17
N THR A 7 12.65 -20.97 -20.57
CA THR A 7 11.25 -21.18 -20.14
C THR A 7 10.87 -20.23 -19.01
N LEU A 8 11.77 -20.01 -18.05
CA LEU A 8 11.55 -19.06 -16.95
C LEU A 8 11.47 -17.60 -17.45
N LEU A 9 12.32 -17.22 -18.40
CA LEU A 9 12.28 -15.91 -19.05
C LEU A 9 10.94 -15.68 -19.75
N ALA A 10 10.48 -16.63 -20.59
CA ALA A 10 9.19 -16.51 -21.26
C ALA A 10 8.00 -16.39 -20.28
N ALA A 11 8.06 -17.09 -19.14
CA ALA A 11 7.06 -16.95 -18.08
C ALA A 11 7.11 -15.57 -17.41
N TYR A 12 8.31 -15.03 -17.15
CA TYR A 12 8.48 -13.68 -16.61
C TYR A 12 7.93 -12.63 -17.57
N GLU A 13 8.33 -12.66 -18.84
CA GLU A 13 7.90 -11.72 -19.88
C GLU A 13 6.38 -11.69 -20.07
N SER A 14 5.73 -12.85 -20.02
CA SER A 14 4.28 -12.95 -20.24
C SER A 14 3.42 -12.61 -19.03
N GLN A 15 3.93 -12.82 -17.80
CA GLN A 15 3.12 -12.67 -16.58
C GLN A 15 3.48 -11.44 -15.74
N MET A 16 4.75 -11.00 -15.74
CA MET A 16 5.24 -9.96 -14.84
C MET A 16 5.32 -8.59 -15.51
N ARG A 17 5.76 -8.53 -16.77
CA ARG A 17 6.05 -7.28 -17.47
C ARG A 17 4.83 -6.59 -18.08
N GLY A 18 4.81 -5.26 -18.02
CA GLY A 18 3.76 -4.43 -18.62
C GLY A 18 2.38 -4.67 -18.01
N ARG A 19 2.35 -5.24 -16.80
CA ARG A 19 1.12 -5.64 -16.12
C ARG A 19 0.49 -4.43 -15.43
N VAL A 20 -0.83 -4.29 -15.60
CA VAL A 20 -1.64 -3.40 -14.77
C VAL A 20 -2.15 -4.21 -13.58
N PRO A 21 -1.78 -3.86 -12.34
CA PRO A 21 -2.36 -4.50 -11.17
C PRO A 21 -3.88 -4.23 -11.12
N GLU A 22 -4.68 -5.24 -10.80
CA GLU A 22 -6.15 -5.12 -10.73
C GLU A 22 -6.66 -5.29 -9.30
N GLY A 23 -7.81 -4.68 -9.01
CA GLY A 23 -8.55 -4.83 -7.76
C GLY A 23 -7.73 -4.47 -6.52
N LEU A 24 -7.68 -5.37 -5.53
CA LEU A 24 -6.94 -5.20 -4.28
C LEU A 24 -5.41 -5.14 -4.46
N HIS A 25 -4.90 -5.41 -5.67
CA HIS A 25 -3.47 -5.36 -5.99
C HIS A 25 -2.99 -3.99 -6.51
N LEU A 26 -3.84 -2.97 -6.60
CA LEU A 26 -3.42 -1.59 -6.84
C LEU A 26 -2.67 -1.00 -5.62
N PRO A 27 -1.46 -0.44 -5.80
CA PRO A 27 -0.73 0.22 -4.72
C PRO A 27 -1.59 1.29 -4.03
N TRP A 28 -1.59 1.29 -2.69
CA TRP A 28 -2.37 2.26 -1.94
C TRP A 28 -1.94 3.69 -2.27
N GLY A 29 -2.92 4.54 -2.56
CA GLY A 29 -2.65 5.95 -2.87
C GLY A 29 -1.94 6.19 -4.21
N ALA A 30 -1.89 5.21 -5.11
CA ALA A 30 -1.32 5.37 -6.44
C ALA A 30 -2.37 5.47 -7.55
N VAL A 31 -1.95 5.96 -8.71
CA VAL A 31 -2.70 5.91 -9.98
C VAL A 31 -1.92 5.08 -10.97
N VAL A 32 -2.56 4.08 -11.56
CA VAL A 32 -1.96 3.25 -12.61
C VAL A 32 -2.63 3.59 -13.94
N GLU A 33 -1.82 3.92 -14.95
CA GLU A 33 -2.28 4.27 -16.29
C GLU A 33 -1.59 3.39 -17.33
N ARG A 34 -2.33 2.96 -18.35
CA ARG A 34 -1.77 2.27 -19.51
C ARG A 34 -1.65 3.24 -20.68
N ASP A 35 -0.51 3.19 -21.35
CA ASP A 35 -0.17 4.00 -22.51
C ASP A 35 0.49 3.11 -23.58
N GLY A 36 -0.34 2.54 -24.45
CA GLY A 36 0.10 1.51 -25.40
C GLY A 36 0.77 0.33 -24.68
N PRO A 37 2.04 0.02 -24.98
CA PRO A 37 2.78 -1.06 -24.33
C PRO A 37 3.32 -0.69 -22.94
N LEU A 38 3.17 0.56 -22.51
CA LEU A 38 3.67 1.05 -21.22
C LEU A 38 2.59 1.00 -20.15
N VAL A 39 3.03 0.79 -18.92
CA VAL A 39 2.25 1.00 -17.70
C VAL A 39 2.99 1.99 -16.82
N ARG A 40 2.34 3.12 -16.54
CA ARG A 40 2.81 4.11 -15.58
C ARG A 40 2.16 3.86 -14.23
N THR A 41 2.93 3.96 -13.16
CA THR A 41 2.40 4.08 -11.81
C THR A 41 2.84 5.40 -11.20
N HIS A 42 1.88 6.21 -10.76
CA HIS A 42 2.10 7.49 -10.09
C HIS A 42 1.83 7.31 -8.59
N TYR A 43 2.85 7.46 -7.76
CA TYR A 43 2.74 7.37 -6.30
C TYR A 43 2.53 8.74 -5.64
N GLY A 44 2.51 9.83 -6.41
CA GLY A 44 2.42 11.20 -5.91
C GLY A 44 3.74 11.78 -5.38
N THR A 45 4.76 10.96 -5.12
CA THR A 45 6.12 11.37 -4.74
C THR A 45 7.14 11.09 -5.84
N HIS A 46 6.86 10.06 -6.63
CA HIS A 46 7.63 9.58 -7.76
C HIS A 46 6.69 8.70 -8.60
N GLY A 47 7.19 8.18 -9.71
CA GLY A 47 6.52 7.12 -10.43
C GLY A 47 7.45 6.14 -11.11
N THR A 48 6.85 5.10 -11.65
CA THR A 48 7.54 4.05 -12.37
C THR A 48 6.94 3.86 -13.75
N VAL A 49 7.79 3.48 -14.71
CA VAL A 49 7.40 2.99 -16.02
C VAL A 49 7.81 1.52 -16.10
N ASP A 50 6.83 0.68 -16.41
CA ASP A 50 7.03 -0.71 -16.84
C ASP A 50 6.48 -0.88 -18.26
N HIS A 51 6.91 -1.92 -18.95
CA HIS A 51 6.56 -2.15 -20.34
C HIS A 51 6.50 -3.64 -20.70
N SER A 52 5.61 -3.99 -21.62
CA SER A 52 5.61 -5.33 -22.23
C SER A 52 6.83 -5.52 -23.12
N ALA A 53 7.13 -6.77 -23.45
CA ALA A 53 8.13 -7.11 -24.47
C ALA A 53 7.78 -6.51 -25.84
N GLY A 54 8.80 -6.34 -26.69
CA GLY A 54 8.61 -6.00 -28.11
C GLY A 54 8.17 -4.56 -28.37
N LEU A 55 8.82 -3.59 -27.71
CA LEU A 55 8.63 -2.18 -28.05
C LEU A 55 9.05 -1.91 -29.50
N ASP A 56 8.29 -1.04 -30.16
CA ASP A 56 8.61 -0.58 -31.51
C ASP A 56 9.86 0.32 -31.48
N PRO A 57 10.97 -0.07 -32.14
CA PRO A 57 12.21 0.70 -32.11
C PRO A 57 12.10 2.07 -32.78
N ASP A 58 11.23 2.24 -33.78
CA ASP A 58 11.20 3.46 -34.62
C ASP A 58 10.56 4.67 -33.90
N GLY A 59 9.89 4.44 -32.76
CA GLY A 59 9.17 5.47 -31.99
C GLY A 59 9.65 5.68 -30.56
N LEU A 60 10.79 5.10 -30.16
CA LEU A 60 11.24 5.10 -28.77
C LEU A 60 11.51 6.51 -28.21
N ASP A 61 12.12 7.39 -28.99
CA ASP A 61 12.44 8.76 -28.54
C ASP A 61 11.17 9.56 -28.25
N GLU A 62 10.16 9.46 -29.12
CA GLU A 62 8.88 10.11 -28.90
C GLU A 62 8.14 9.51 -27.69
N LEU A 63 8.20 8.18 -27.55
CA LEU A 63 7.62 7.46 -26.43
C LEU A 63 8.23 7.91 -25.09
N VAL A 64 9.56 8.00 -25.02
CA VAL A 64 10.30 8.46 -23.83
C VAL A 64 9.98 9.92 -23.51
N ARG A 65 9.99 10.80 -24.51
CA ARG A 65 9.64 12.22 -24.33
C ARG A 65 8.23 12.39 -23.77
N ARG A 66 7.25 11.63 -24.29
CA ARG A 66 5.87 11.64 -23.76
C ARG A 66 5.82 11.25 -22.29
N GLN A 67 6.64 10.30 -21.85
CA GLN A 67 6.69 9.94 -20.43
C GLN A 67 7.28 11.08 -19.59
N GLN A 68 8.38 11.71 -20.03
CA GLN A 68 8.95 12.86 -19.34
C GLN A 68 7.94 14.00 -19.17
N GLU A 69 7.14 14.30 -20.20
CA GLU A 69 6.10 15.34 -20.13
C GLU A 69 5.03 15.04 -19.07
N VAL A 70 4.55 13.79 -19.02
CA VAL A 70 3.54 13.37 -18.04
C VAL A 70 4.07 13.44 -16.60
N PHE A 71 5.30 12.96 -16.37
CA PHE A 71 5.92 13.00 -15.05
C PHE A 71 6.32 14.44 -14.64
N ALA A 72 6.76 15.28 -15.59
CA ALA A 72 7.03 16.69 -15.36
C ALA A 72 5.80 17.47 -14.93
N ALA A 73 4.66 17.24 -15.59
CA ALA A 73 3.40 17.91 -15.27
C ALA A 73 2.92 17.61 -13.83
N ARG A 74 3.35 16.48 -13.26
CA ARG A 74 3.06 16.06 -11.89
C ARG A 74 4.18 16.39 -10.89
N GLY A 75 5.32 16.89 -11.36
CA GLY A 75 6.50 17.13 -10.52
C GLY A 75 7.09 15.86 -9.92
N GLU A 76 6.89 14.71 -10.57
CA GLU A 76 7.29 13.39 -10.07
C GLU A 76 8.58 12.93 -10.76
N PRO A 77 9.64 12.56 -10.03
CA PRO A 77 10.74 11.79 -10.60
C PRO A 77 10.25 10.43 -11.05
N VAL A 78 10.88 9.88 -12.10
CA VAL A 78 10.48 8.62 -12.72
C VAL A 78 11.62 7.63 -12.75
N GLU A 79 11.27 6.38 -12.45
CA GLU A 79 12.13 5.21 -12.61
C GLU A 79 11.62 4.32 -13.75
N TRP A 80 12.52 3.84 -14.61
CA TRP A 80 12.20 2.96 -15.73
C TRP A 80 13.14 1.76 -15.73
N LYS A 81 12.61 0.56 -15.51
CA LYS A 81 13.41 -0.68 -15.57
C LYS A 81 13.65 -1.10 -17.01
N VAL A 82 14.92 -1.30 -17.36
CA VAL A 82 15.35 -1.80 -18.67
C VAL A 82 16.08 -3.12 -18.48
N HIS A 83 15.64 -4.14 -19.19
CA HIS A 83 16.27 -5.45 -19.17
C HIS A 83 17.32 -5.53 -20.28
N SER A 84 18.37 -6.33 -20.06
CA SER A 84 19.47 -6.52 -21.02
C SER A 84 19.01 -7.05 -22.38
N HIS A 85 17.81 -7.62 -22.46
CA HIS A 85 17.22 -8.17 -23.69
C HIS A 85 16.17 -7.25 -24.36
N ASP A 86 15.92 -6.04 -23.84
CA ASP A 86 14.92 -5.07 -24.36
C ASP A 86 15.33 -4.34 -25.66
N ALA A 87 16.33 -4.86 -26.38
CA ALA A 87 17.07 -4.19 -27.45
C ALA A 87 17.89 -2.97 -26.96
N PRO A 88 19.11 -2.75 -27.51
CA PRO A 88 19.98 -1.66 -27.05
C PRO A 88 19.38 -0.26 -27.24
N LEU A 89 18.41 -0.13 -28.16
CA LEU A 89 17.81 1.14 -28.55
C LEU A 89 17.05 1.83 -27.41
N LEU A 90 16.33 1.09 -26.55
CA LEU A 90 15.62 1.73 -25.43
C LEU A 90 16.60 2.39 -24.44
N ALA A 91 17.68 1.69 -24.11
CA ALA A 91 18.72 2.21 -23.24
C ALA A 91 19.43 3.45 -23.84
N GLU A 92 19.59 3.49 -25.15
CA GLU A 92 20.16 4.64 -25.87
C GLU A 92 19.19 5.82 -25.87
N SER A 93 17.92 5.62 -26.22
CA SER A 93 16.86 6.64 -26.19
C SER A 93 16.69 7.25 -24.79
N LEU A 94 16.70 6.43 -23.74
CA LEU A 94 16.61 6.93 -22.35
C LEU A 94 17.81 7.81 -21.98
N ARG A 95 19.03 7.42 -22.34
CA ARG A 95 20.23 8.24 -22.09
C ARG A 95 20.20 9.53 -22.89
N ALA A 96 19.78 9.48 -24.16
CA ALA A 96 19.62 10.67 -24.99
C ALA A 96 18.60 11.67 -24.40
N ALA A 97 17.55 11.15 -23.75
CA ALA A 97 16.57 11.93 -23.01
C ALA A 97 17.06 12.41 -21.61
N GLY A 98 18.28 12.07 -21.21
CA GLY A 98 18.87 12.51 -19.94
C GLY A 98 18.56 11.62 -18.73
N PHE A 99 18.06 10.40 -18.94
CA PHE A 99 17.97 9.42 -17.86
C PHE A 99 19.37 8.89 -17.49
N THR A 100 19.58 8.62 -16.20
CA THR A 100 20.81 8.00 -15.70
C THR A 100 20.55 6.55 -15.28
N PRO A 101 21.36 5.58 -15.74
CA PRO A 101 21.22 4.19 -15.31
C PRO A 101 21.71 4.01 -13.86
N GLY A 102 20.96 3.24 -13.07
CA GLY A 102 21.43 2.67 -11.82
C GLY A 102 22.38 1.49 -12.02
N ALA A 103 22.78 0.85 -10.91
CA ALA A 103 23.60 -0.35 -10.96
C ALA A 103 22.86 -1.52 -11.64
N GLU A 104 23.58 -2.25 -12.50
CA GLU A 104 23.06 -3.47 -13.14
C GLU A 104 22.90 -4.58 -12.09
N ARG A 105 21.77 -5.27 -12.13
CA ARG A 105 21.42 -6.39 -11.25
C ARG A 105 21.06 -7.62 -12.07
N SER A 106 21.34 -8.80 -11.53
CA SER A 106 20.90 -10.07 -12.10
C SER A 106 19.42 -10.29 -11.81
N LEU A 107 18.62 -10.57 -12.83
CA LEU A 107 17.23 -11.01 -12.68
C LEU A 107 17.23 -12.54 -12.56
N LEU A 108 16.86 -13.01 -11.38
CA LEU A 108 16.97 -14.40 -10.97
C LEU A 108 15.59 -15.00 -10.77
N VAL A 109 15.35 -16.21 -11.30
CA VAL A 109 14.09 -16.95 -11.09
C VAL A 109 14.38 -18.37 -10.64
N ALA A 110 13.65 -18.83 -9.63
CA ALA A 110 13.62 -20.23 -9.20
C ALA A 110 12.24 -20.84 -9.43
N ASP A 111 12.18 -22.11 -9.84
CA ASP A 111 10.97 -22.92 -9.72
C ASP A 111 10.94 -23.58 -8.34
N THR A 112 9.82 -23.48 -7.63
CA THR A 112 9.70 -24.01 -6.25
C THR A 112 9.81 -25.53 -6.19
N THR A 113 9.60 -26.23 -7.31
CA THR A 113 9.74 -27.69 -7.40
C THR A 113 11.17 -28.15 -7.69
N ASP A 114 11.97 -27.29 -8.31
CA ASP A 114 13.38 -27.55 -8.62
C ASP A 114 14.35 -26.99 -7.57
N THR A 115 13.82 -26.20 -6.63
CA THR A 115 14.60 -25.73 -5.48
C THR A 115 14.99 -26.97 -4.65
N ALA A 116 16.30 -27.22 -4.51
CA ALA A 116 16.80 -28.37 -3.77
C ALA A 116 16.11 -28.44 -2.41
N GLY A 117 15.55 -29.61 -2.09
CA GLY A 117 14.82 -29.85 -0.84
C GLY A 117 15.65 -29.42 0.36
N THR A 118 15.35 -28.22 0.87
CA THR A 118 15.87 -27.64 2.12
C THR A 118 15.27 -28.31 3.35
N THR A 119 14.70 -29.49 3.18
CA THR A 119 14.20 -30.36 4.26
C THR A 119 15.31 -30.78 5.22
N ASP A 120 16.59 -30.78 4.78
CA ASP A 120 17.73 -31.15 5.61
C ASP A 120 18.32 -30.01 6.47
N LEU A 121 17.94 -28.75 6.19
CA LEU A 121 18.32 -27.60 7.02
C LEU A 121 17.31 -27.34 8.16
N ALA A 122 16.05 -27.79 8.01
CA ALA A 122 15.03 -27.70 9.04
C ALA A 122 15.10 -28.86 10.06
N SER A 123 15.66 -30.02 9.68
CA SER A 123 15.75 -31.23 10.52
C SER A 123 16.99 -31.28 11.42
N ALA A 124 17.96 -30.37 11.26
CA ALA A 124 19.13 -30.25 12.15
C ALA A 124 18.89 -29.38 13.41
N GLY A 125 17.62 -29.15 13.76
CA GLY A 125 17.23 -28.43 14.97
C GLY A 125 17.33 -29.28 16.24
N VAL A 126 18.53 -29.44 16.79
CA VAL A 126 18.66 -29.61 18.24
C VAL A 126 18.00 -28.39 18.90
N PRO A 127 17.12 -28.53 19.90
CA PRO A 127 16.57 -27.38 20.62
C PRO A 127 17.72 -26.54 21.21
N GLY A 128 17.98 -25.36 20.64
CA GLY A 128 18.83 -24.33 21.25
C GLY A 128 20.16 -23.95 20.58
N ALA A 129 20.48 -24.34 19.33
CA ALA A 129 21.82 -24.02 18.77
C ALA A 129 21.89 -23.41 17.35
N GLY A 130 20.80 -23.32 16.58
CA GLY A 130 20.81 -22.79 15.20
C GLY A 130 20.01 -21.49 15.02
N PRO A 131 20.30 -20.68 13.98
CA PRO A 131 19.49 -19.53 13.62
C PRO A 131 18.08 -19.97 13.24
N ARG A 132 17.06 -19.25 13.73
CA ARG A 132 15.64 -19.55 13.45
C ARG A 132 15.10 -18.51 12.47
N THR A 133 14.41 -18.96 11.43
CA THR A 133 13.57 -18.10 10.61
C THR A 133 12.18 -18.02 11.20
N ARG A 134 11.60 -16.83 11.22
CA ARG A 134 10.18 -16.65 11.56
C ARG A 134 9.53 -15.61 10.68
N SER A 135 8.22 -15.76 10.52
CA SER A 135 7.35 -14.68 10.06
C SER A 135 7.40 -13.53 11.07
N TRP A 136 7.55 -12.32 10.56
CA TRP A 136 7.48 -11.12 11.37
C TRP A 136 6.03 -10.82 11.74
N ARG A 137 5.65 -11.21 12.96
CA ARG A 137 4.48 -10.66 13.63
C ARG A 137 4.90 -9.33 14.21
N ALA A 138 4.14 -8.28 13.94
CA ALA A 138 4.48 -6.87 14.15
C ALA A 138 4.62 -6.45 15.63
N ASP A 139 5.46 -7.14 16.40
CA ASP A 139 5.58 -6.99 17.85
C ASP A 139 6.63 -5.92 18.17
N GLY A 140 6.16 -4.69 18.40
CA GLY A 140 6.93 -3.59 18.99
C GLY A 140 7.71 -2.70 18.00
N HIS A 141 7.64 -1.38 18.20
CA HIS A 141 8.23 -0.35 17.33
C HIS A 141 9.74 -0.51 17.10
N ARG A 142 10.50 -0.91 18.13
CA ARG A 142 11.97 -1.04 18.06
C ARG A 142 12.45 -2.11 17.09
N GLU A 143 11.73 -3.23 16.99
CA GLU A 143 12.07 -4.26 16.02
C GLU A 143 11.80 -3.77 14.60
N LYS A 144 10.68 -3.06 14.38
CA LYS A 144 10.34 -2.47 13.07
C LYS A 144 11.42 -1.52 12.59
N GLU A 145 11.85 -0.59 13.45
CA GLU A 145 12.91 0.36 13.13
C GLU A 145 14.23 -0.32 12.78
N ARG A 146 14.55 -1.43 13.47
CA ARG A 146 15.74 -2.21 13.12
C ARG A 146 15.63 -2.86 11.74
N ILE A 147 14.52 -3.54 11.45
CA ILE A 147 14.30 -4.20 10.16
C ILE A 147 14.35 -3.16 9.04
N ARG A 148 13.71 -2.00 9.22
CA ARG A 148 13.77 -0.88 8.28
C ARG A 148 15.20 -0.37 8.10
N GLY A 149 15.98 -0.26 9.18
CA GLY A 149 17.39 0.12 9.11
C GLY A 149 18.24 -0.88 8.32
N LEU A 150 18.04 -2.18 8.53
CA LEU A 150 18.72 -3.23 7.75
C LEU A 150 18.32 -3.18 6.27
N ALA A 151 17.02 -3.07 5.98
CA ALA A 151 16.51 -2.99 4.62
C ALA A 151 16.98 -1.73 3.87
N ALA A 152 17.05 -0.58 4.55
CA ALA A 152 17.54 0.67 3.99
C ALA A 152 19.06 0.67 3.72
N ALA A 153 19.82 -0.16 4.44
CA ALA A 153 21.25 -0.33 4.22
C ALA A 153 21.59 -1.37 3.14
N ALA A 154 20.62 -2.17 2.69
CA ALA A 154 20.81 -3.16 1.65
C ALA A 154 21.03 -2.48 0.29
N ALA A 155 21.80 -3.13 -0.59
CA ALA A 155 21.95 -2.69 -1.97
C ALA A 155 20.59 -2.66 -2.69
N GLU A 156 20.48 -1.83 -3.73
CA GLU A 156 19.28 -1.77 -4.58
C GLU A 156 18.97 -3.16 -5.13
N GLN A 157 17.71 -3.57 -5.05
CA GLN A 157 17.21 -4.89 -5.45
C GLN A 157 15.86 -4.68 -6.18
N LEU A 158 14.99 -5.69 -6.18
CA LEU A 158 13.73 -5.64 -6.92
C LEU A 158 12.83 -4.50 -6.45
N ARG A 159 12.70 -4.33 -5.13
CA ARG A 159 11.84 -3.32 -4.51
C ARG A 159 12.21 -3.04 -3.05
N PRO A 160 12.40 -1.77 -2.63
CA PRO A 160 12.65 -1.44 -1.22
C PRO A 160 11.50 -1.84 -0.29
N LEU A 161 11.81 -2.24 0.96
CA LEU A 161 10.80 -2.56 1.97
C LEU A 161 9.84 -1.38 2.23
N ALA A 162 10.37 -0.15 2.26
CA ALA A 162 9.56 1.04 2.53
C ALA A 162 8.47 1.26 1.46
N GLU A 163 8.78 1.02 0.19
CA GLU A 163 7.80 1.12 -0.91
C GLU A 163 6.71 0.06 -0.79
N LEU A 164 7.09 -1.15 -0.37
CA LEU A 164 6.16 -2.24 -0.17
C LEU A 164 5.25 -2.01 1.06
N GLU A 165 5.78 -1.46 2.16
CA GLU A 165 4.98 -1.04 3.32
C GLU A 165 4.00 0.08 2.97
N ALA A 166 4.43 1.05 2.15
CA ALA A 166 3.63 2.20 1.74
C ALA A 166 2.47 1.83 0.79
N ASP A 167 2.57 0.71 0.09
CA ASP A 167 1.51 0.16 -0.77
C ASP A 167 0.30 -0.41 -0.01
N GLY A 168 0.37 -0.46 1.34
CA GLY A 168 -0.72 -0.87 2.21
C GLY A 168 -0.35 -2.07 3.07
N THR A 169 -0.33 -1.87 4.39
CA THR A 169 0.01 -2.87 5.41
C THR A 169 -1.05 -3.98 5.59
N ALA A 170 -2.27 -3.78 5.07
CA ALA A 170 -3.22 -4.88 4.88
C ALA A 170 -2.66 -5.94 3.92
N ARG A 171 -1.70 -5.61 3.04
CA ARG A 171 -0.92 -6.62 2.30
C ARG A 171 0.11 -7.32 3.19
N VAL A 172 0.75 -6.56 4.10
CA VAL A 172 1.79 -7.04 5.05
C VAL A 172 1.22 -8.02 6.09
N HIS A 173 -0.06 -7.89 6.45
CA HIS A 173 -0.72 -8.72 7.48
C HIS A 173 -1.88 -9.58 6.94
N THR A 174 -1.94 -9.75 5.61
CA THR A 174 -2.74 -10.78 4.95
C THR A 174 -1.82 -11.70 4.13
N SER A 175 -2.32 -12.81 3.60
CA SER A 175 -1.56 -13.91 2.98
C SER A 175 -0.70 -13.56 1.75
N GLU A 176 -0.62 -12.28 1.35
CA GLU A 176 0.00 -11.82 0.11
C GLU A 176 1.39 -11.22 0.29
N MET A 177 1.82 -10.83 1.49
CA MET A 177 3.20 -10.40 1.75
C MET A 177 3.71 -10.96 3.08
N GLU A 178 5.03 -11.12 3.18
CA GLU A 178 5.71 -11.52 4.41
C GLU A 178 7.06 -10.82 4.55
N VAL A 179 7.45 -10.54 5.80
CA VAL A 179 8.84 -10.23 6.16
C VAL A 179 9.37 -11.40 6.97
N LEU A 180 10.33 -12.12 6.41
CA LEU A 180 11.02 -13.24 7.04
C LEU A 180 12.26 -12.70 7.74
N VAL A 181 12.40 -13.00 9.02
CA VAL A 181 13.54 -12.54 9.83
C VAL A 181 14.40 -13.72 10.28
N LEU A 182 15.71 -13.51 10.26
CA LEU A 182 16.70 -14.44 10.81
C LEU A 182 17.08 -13.99 12.22
N GLU A 183 16.79 -14.83 13.21
CA GLU A 183 17.11 -14.55 14.61
C GLU A 183 18.52 -15.00 14.97
N GLY A 184 19.26 -14.12 15.67
CA GLY A 184 20.55 -14.45 16.28
C GLY A 184 20.42 -15.09 17.67
N LYS A 185 21.55 -15.27 18.36
CA LYS A 185 21.54 -15.63 19.80
C LYS A 185 20.96 -14.46 20.61
N GLY A 186 19.71 -14.60 21.08
CA GLY A 186 18.97 -13.59 21.83
C GLY A 186 17.86 -12.91 21.00
N PRO A 187 17.16 -11.89 21.53
CA PRO A 187 16.00 -11.26 20.87
C PRO A 187 16.42 -10.28 19.76
N ARG A 188 17.39 -10.64 18.92
CA ARG A 188 17.96 -9.73 17.92
C ARG A 188 17.88 -10.32 16.52
N THR A 189 17.01 -9.72 15.71
CA THR A 189 16.99 -9.86 14.25
C THR A 189 18.34 -9.46 13.67
N GLN A 190 18.96 -10.39 12.94
CA GLN A 190 20.25 -10.23 12.27
C GLN A 190 20.06 -9.80 10.83
N ASP A 191 19.14 -10.47 10.13
CA ASP A 191 18.87 -10.27 8.72
C ASP A 191 17.38 -10.42 8.43
N ALA A 192 16.94 -9.88 7.30
CA ALA A 192 15.57 -9.94 6.85
C ALA A 192 15.48 -10.15 5.34
N LEU A 193 14.36 -10.73 4.92
CA LEU A 193 13.91 -10.85 3.53
C LEU A 193 12.45 -10.43 3.49
N TRP A 194 12.04 -9.67 2.48
CA TRP A 194 10.63 -9.35 2.26
C TRP A 194 10.16 -9.88 0.91
N ILE A 195 8.97 -10.48 0.91
CA ILE A 195 8.41 -11.20 -0.24
C ILE A 195 6.92 -10.90 -0.39
N GLU A 196 6.45 -10.78 -1.62
CA GLU A 196 5.02 -10.64 -1.94
C GLU A 196 4.57 -11.66 -2.99
N ARG A 197 3.33 -12.16 -2.89
CA ARG A 197 2.65 -12.89 -3.97
C ARG A 197 2.19 -11.88 -4.99
N VAL A 198 2.55 -12.10 -6.25
CA VAL A 198 2.10 -11.23 -7.32
C VAL A 198 0.74 -11.74 -7.80
N GLY A 199 -0.31 -10.96 -7.52
CA GLY A 199 -1.68 -11.33 -7.87
C GLY A 199 -1.83 -11.66 -9.35
N GLY A 200 -2.60 -12.68 -9.70
CA GLY A 200 -2.84 -13.08 -11.10
C GLY A 200 -1.67 -13.76 -11.82
N THR A 201 -0.53 -14.03 -11.16
CA THR A 201 0.64 -14.69 -11.77
C THR A 201 1.05 -15.94 -10.98
N ASP A 202 1.97 -16.73 -11.54
CA ASP A 202 2.59 -17.86 -10.86
C ASP A 202 3.76 -17.44 -9.94
N PHE A 203 4.03 -16.13 -9.81
CA PHE A 203 5.22 -15.60 -9.15
C PHE A 203 4.95 -15.12 -7.72
N ALA A 204 5.94 -15.36 -6.86
CA ALA A 204 6.22 -14.54 -5.68
C ALA A 204 7.50 -13.72 -5.93
N ALA A 205 7.49 -12.46 -5.54
CA ALA A 205 8.56 -11.50 -5.75
C ALA A 205 9.30 -11.25 -4.43
N ILE A 206 10.58 -11.60 -4.37
CA ILE A 206 11.48 -11.18 -3.28
C ILE A 206 11.86 -9.74 -3.56
N GLY A 207 11.32 -8.80 -2.79
CA GLY A 207 11.64 -7.38 -2.93
C GLY A 207 13.11 -7.11 -2.58
N GLY A 208 13.63 -7.82 -1.58
CA GLY A 208 15.05 -7.82 -1.26
C GLY A 208 15.41 -8.67 -0.04
N ILE A 209 16.71 -8.88 0.13
CA ILE A 209 17.34 -9.57 1.26
C ILE A 209 18.50 -8.73 1.80
N THR A 210 18.69 -8.71 3.13
CA THR A 210 19.70 -7.86 3.78
C THR A 210 21.12 -8.44 3.77
N GLY A 211 21.29 -9.70 3.38
CA GLY A 211 22.58 -10.37 3.31
C GLY A 211 22.50 -11.76 2.65
N PRO A 212 23.64 -12.42 2.40
CA PRO A 212 23.68 -13.72 1.73
C PRO A 212 23.23 -14.86 2.66
N ARG A 213 21.93 -14.99 2.89
CA ARG A 213 21.33 -15.91 3.87
C ARG A 213 20.54 -17.03 3.18
N PRO A 214 21.11 -18.24 3.00
CA PRO A 214 20.37 -19.36 2.40
C PRO A 214 19.15 -19.77 3.24
N GLU A 215 19.18 -19.55 4.56
CA GLU A 215 18.06 -19.85 5.46
C GLU A 215 16.82 -19.01 5.13
N LEU A 216 17.01 -17.73 4.78
CA LEU A 216 15.91 -16.85 4.40
C LEU A 216 15.36 -17.19 3.01
N LEU A 217 16.21 -17.60 2.06
CA LEU A 217 15.77 -18.07 0.76
C LEU A 217 14.97 -19.37 0.87
N ALA A 218 15.40 -20.31 1.73
CA ALA A 218 14.66 -21.54 2.00
C ALA A 218 13.27 -21.24 2.59
N ALA A 219 13.20 -20.34 3.57
CA ALA A 219 11.93 -19.92 4.17
C ALA A 219 11.02 -19.18 3.16
N ALA A 220 11.60 -18.42 2.22
CA ALA A 220 10.84 -17.77 1.15
C ALA A 220 10.21 -18.79 0.19
N VAL A 221 10.93 -19.86 -0.16
CA VAL A 221 10.42 -20.96 -0.99
C VAL A 221 9.27 -21.70 -0.29
N GLU A 222 9.43 -21.99 1.00
CA GLU A 222 8.37 -22.61 1.82
C GLU A 222 7.12 -21.71 1.84
N TRP A 223 7.29 -20.43 2.16
CA TRP A 223 6.19 -19.47 2.21
C TRP A 223 5.46 -19.36 0.86
N ALA A 224 6.19 -19.21 -0.25
CA ALA A 224 5.61 -19.12 -1.60
C ALA A 224 4.83 -20.40 -1.97
N SER A 225 5.32 -21.55 -1.52
CA SER A 225 4.72 -22.86 -1.77
C SER A 225 3.48 -23.15 -0.92
N CYS A 226 3.33 -22.50 0.25
CA CYS A 226 2.13 -22.64 1.06
C CYS A 226 0.90 -22.08 0.35
N ARG A 227 -0.25 -22.73 0.57
CA ARG A 227 -1.55 -22.22 0.14
C ARG A 227 -1.90 -21.02 1.03
N SER A 228 -2.28 -19.89 0.43
CA SER A 228 -2.80 -18.74 1.18
C SER A 228 -3.92 -19.21 2.11
N PHE A 229 -3.74 -19.05 3.43
CA PHE A 229 -4.79 -19.26 4.42
C PHE A 229 -5.53 -17.93 4.61
N GLY A 230 -6.79 -17.87 4.22
CA GLY A 230 -7.64 -16.70 4.47
C GLY A 230 -8.87 -16.62 3.57
N PHE A 231 -9.95 -16.02 4.09
CA PHE A 231 -11.30 -15.92 3.51
C PHE A 231 -11.42 -15.08 2.21
N VAL A 232 -10.33 -14.75 1.53
CA VAL A 232 -10.35 -13.90 0.34
C VAL A 232 -9.40 -14.50 -0.70
N LEU A 233 -10.00 -15.07 -1.75
CA LEU A 233 -9.42 -15.67 -2.96
C LEU A 233 -8.90 -17.12 -2.84
N PRO A 234 -9.30 -18.02 -3.76
CA PRO A 234 -8.64 -19.30 -3.93
C PRO A 234 -7.21 -19.08 -4.46
N GLY A 235 -6.26 -18.94 -3.55
CA GLY A 235 -4.84 -18.82 -3.90
C GLY A 235 -4.31 -20.12 -4.51
N ARG A 236 -3.78 -20.03 -5.74
CA ARG A 236 -2.90 -21.07 -6.30
C ARG A 236 -1.54 -21.00 -5.59
N ARG A 237 -0.90 -22.15 -5.39
CA ARG A 237 0.52 -22.19 -5.02
C ARG A 237 1.31 -21.40 -6.06
N ARG A 238 2.24 -20.55 -5.63
CA ARG A 238 3.16 -19.91 -6.58
C ARG A 238 4.25 -20.92 -6.89
N SER A 239 4.42 -21.21 -8.18
CA SER A 239 5.44 -22.17 -8.60
C SER A 239 6.79 -21.50 -8.86
N ARG A 240 6.87 -20.16 -8.81
CA ARG A 240 8.09 -19.42 -9.14
C ARG A 240 8.40 -18.31 -8.13
N LEU A 241 9.67 -18.14 -7.81
CA LEU A 241 10.18 -16.97 -7.11
C LEU A 241 11.01 -16.12 -8.08
N VAL A 242 10.86 -14.81 -8.02
CA VAL A 242 11.69 -13.85 -8.74
C VAL A 242 12.41 -12.93 -7.76
N ALA A 243 13.68 -12.65 -8.03
CA ALA A 243 14.52 -11.73 -7.28
C ALA A 243 15.40 -10.92 -8.23
N GLU A 244 15.80 -9.73 -7.80
CA GLU A 244 16.92 -9.01 -8.41
C GLU A 244 18.06 -8.97 -7.40
N ALA A 245 19.26 -9.31 -7.84
CA ALA A 245 20.43 -9.43 -6.97
C ALA A 245 21.63 -8.68 -7.55
N ASP A 246 22.39 -8.01 -6.70
CA ASP A 246 23.73 -7.57 -7.05
C ASP A 246 24.71 -8.75 -7.15
N ALA A 247 25.93 -8.50 -7.62
CA ALA A 247 26.93 -9.54 -7.81
C ALA A 247 27.29 -10.30 -6.51
N ALA A 248 27.15 -9.68 -5.34
CA ALA A 248 27.48 -10.31 -4.06
C ALA A 248 26.41 -11.32 -3.62
N LEU A 249 25.15 -11.11 -4.02
CA LEU A 249 24.02 -11.96 -3.68
C LEU A 249 23.76 -13.09 -4.70
N VAL A 250 24.27 -12.99 -5.94
CA VAL A 250 24.08 -14.03 -6.97
C VAL A 250 24.52 -15.43 -6.49
N PRO A 251 25.70 -15.64 -5.88
CA PRO A 251 26.14 -16.99 -5.50
C PRO A 251 25.18 -17.72 -4.55
N VAL A 252 24.60 -17.01 -3.56
CA VAL A 252 23.68 -17.64 -2.61
C VAL A 252 22.32 -17.97 -3.25
N HIS A 253 21.86 -17.15 -4.19
CA HIS A 253 20.63 -17.42 -4.93
C HIS A 253 20.80 -18.60 -5.88
N THR A 254 21.92 -18.67 -6.62
CA THR A 254 22.21 -19.81 -7.50
C THR A 254 22.33 -21.11 -6.71
N ALA A 255 22.98 -21.08 -5.54
CA ALA A 255 23.04 -22.23 -4.64
C ALA A 255 21.66 -22.66 -4.10
N ALA A 256 20.72 -21.71 -3.98
CA ALA A 256 19.34 -21.98 -3.63
C ALA A 256 18.46 -22.41 -4.82
N GLY A 257 19.02 -22.58 -6.02
CA GLY A 257 18.30 -23.06 -7.21
C GLY A 257 17.72 -21.98 -8.12
N PHE A 258 18.07 -20.70 -7.91
CA PHE A 258 17.73 -19.64 -8.85
C PHE A 258 18.61 -19.71 -10.10
N GLN A 259 18.02 -19.34 -11.24
CA GLN A 259 18.70 -19.21 -12.53
C GLN A 259 18.65 -17.75 -12.99
N GLU A 260 19.77 -17.22 -13.49
CA GLU A 260 19.81 -15.92 -14.14
C GLU A 260 19.09 -16.00 -15.49
N ILE A 261 18.05 -15.20 -15.65
CA ILE A 261 17.23 -15.15 -16.87
C ILE A 261 17.46 -13.88 -17.69
N SER A 262 17.95 -12.82 -17.05
CA SER A 262 18.28 -11.53 -17.66
C SER A 262 19.11 -10.70 -16.69
N ARG A 263 19.56 -9.52 -17.11
CA ARG A 263 19.96 -8.42 -16.23
C ARG A 263 19.02 -7.25 -16.35
N VAL A 264 19.00 -6.39 -15.33
CA VAL A 264 18.13 -5.22 -15.25
C VAL A 264 18.87 -4.02 -14.68
N SER A 265 18.60 -2.85 -15.24
CA SER A 265 19.06 -1.55 -14.74
C SER A 265 17.88 -0.59 -14.63
N THR A 266 17.76 0.09 -13.50
CA THR A 266 16.73 1.13 -13.31
C THR A 266 17.25 2.47 -13.80
N TYR A 267 16.68 3.00 -14.88
CA TYR A 267 16.96 4.34 -15.39
C TYR A 267 16.15 5.38 -14.64
N ARG A 268 16.77 6.51 -14.30
CA ARG A 268 16.14 7.55 -13.47
C ARG A 268 16.18 8.90 -14.14
N TRP A 269 15.09 9.63 -14.06
CA TRP A 269 14.99 11.01 -14.48
C TRP A 269 14.15 11.80 -13.49
N ALA A 270 14.50 13.07 -13.27
CA ALA A 270 13.75 13.95 -12.39
C ALA A 270 13.41 15.26 -13.11
N PRO A 271 12.15 15.73 -13.03
CA PRO A 271 11.80 17.06 -13.52
C PRO A 271 12.41 18.15 -12.62
N PRO A 272 12.51 19.41 -13.11
CA PRO A 272 12.90 20.53 -12.26
C PRO A 272 11.87 20.77 -11.16
N GLY A 273 12.33 21.16 -9.98
CA GLY A 273 11.51 21.40 -8.79
C GLY A 273 11.73 20.38 -7.68
N GLU A 274 11.18 20.65 -6.50
CA GLU A 274 11.23 19.70 -5.39
C GLU A 274 9.99 18.78 -5.46
N PRO A 275 10.18 17.45 -5.57
CA PRO A 275 9.05 16.52 -5.55
C PRO A 275 8.41 16.46 -4.17
N ALA A 276 7.14 16.07 -4.14
CA ALA A 276 6.47 15.81 -2.86
C ALA A 276 7.19 14.68 -2.10
N ARG A 277 7.35 14.87 -0.80
CA ARG A 277 8.06 13.91 0.06
C ARG A 277 7.17 12.80 0.62
N GLU A 278 5.85 13.01 0.61
CA GLU A 278 4.87 12.08 1.17
C GLU A 278 3.84 11.67 0.12
N ARG A 279 3.44 10.40 0.16
CA ARG A 279 2.38 9.88 -0.70
C ARG A 279 1.06 10.58 -0.37
N PRO A 280 0.17 10.75 -1.34
CA PRO A 280 -1.10 11.44 -1.16
C PRO A 280 -2.08 10.63 -0.28
N ALA A 281 -1.88 9.32 -0.15
CA ALA A 281 -2.59 8.48 0.80
C ALA A 281 -1.73 7.30 1.25
N GLU A 282 -1.87 6.91 2.51
CA GLU A 282 -1.13 5.82 3.16
C GLU A 282 -2.04 5.07 4.14
N GLN A 283 -1.79 3.77 4.33
CA GLN A 283 -2.48 2.99 5.34
C GLN A 283 -1.74 3.07 6.68
N LEU A 284 -2.51 3.32 7.74
CA LEU A 284 -2.02 3.36 9.12
C LEU A 284 -2.52 2.11 9.87
N MET A 285 -1.64 1.43 10.57
CA MET A 285 -2.01 0.28 11.40
C MET A 285 -1.38 0.35 12.78
N SER A 286 -0.08 0.61 12.84
CA SER A 286 0.69 0.56 14.09
C SER A 286 1.92 1.47 14.04
N GLN A 287 1.86 2.50 13.19
CA GLN A 287 2.84 3.57 13.14
C GLN A 287 2.62 4.50 14.36
N PRO A 288 3.66 5.12 14.93
CA PRO A 288 3.52 6.05 16.06
C PRO A 288 2.49 7.17 15.81
N GLU A 289 2.40 7.64 14.56
CA GLU A 289 1.41 8.65 14.13
C GLU A 289 -0.04 8.18 14.34
N HIS A 290 -0.34 6.89 14.12
CA HIS A 290 -1.65 6.30 14.38
C HIS A 290 -2.03 6.38 15.86
N ASP A 291 -1.09 6.03 16.74
CA ASP A 291 -1.33 6.05 18.19
C ASP A 291 -1.42 7.48 18.72
N GLU A 292 -0.68 8.42 18.14
CA GLU A 292 -0.74 9.84 18.49
C GLU A 292 -2.09 10.45 18.14
N ILE A 293 -2.61 10.21 16.93
CA ILE A 293 -3.90 10.77 16.52
C ILE A 293 -5.05 10.20 17.37
N TRP A 294 -5.02 8.90 17.70
CA TRP A 294 -5.99 8.28 18.61
C TRP A 294 -5.99 8.94 20.00
N LYS A 295 -4.81 9.08 20.63
CA LYS A 295 -4.69 9.72 21.94
C LYS A 295 -5.24 11.14 21.95
N ARG A 296 -4.98 11.91 20.88
CA ARG A 296 -5.49 13.28 20.74
C ARG A 296 -7.00 13.29 20.52
N PHE A 297 -7.52 12.36 19.73
CA PHE A 297 -8.96 12.19 19.50
C PHE A 297 -9.67 11.84 20.81
N GLU A 298 -9.27 10.76 21.48
CA GLU A 298 -9.86 10.29 22.74
C GLU A 298 -9.91 11.41 23.78
N LYS A 299 -8.80 12.16 23.93
CA LYS A 299 -8.73 13.30 24.84
C LYS A 299 -9.70 14.42 24.48
N ARG A 300 -9.84 14.76 23.19
CA ARG A 300 -10.68 15.87 22.74
C ARG A 300 -12.17 15.54 22.85
N PHE A 301 -12.52 14.29 22.59
CA PHE A 301 -13.90 13.82 22.47
C PHE A 301 -14.36 12.99 23.68
N GLU A 302 -13.58 13.03 24.77
CA GLU A 302 -13.87 12.39 26.06
C GLU A 302 -14.17 10.88 25.97
N VAL A 303 -13.48 10.20 25.05
CA VAL A 303 -13.58 8.75 24.89
C VAL A 303 -12.60 8.08 25.83
N THR A 304 -13.12 7.30 26.78
CA THR A 304 -12.33 6.44 27.67
C THR A 304 -12.69 4.98 27.42
N TYR A 305 -11.95 4.06 28.03
CA TYR A 305 -12.29 2.64 27.98
C TYR A 305 -13.73 2.38 28.48
N GLU A 306 -14.17 3.10 29.50
CA GLU A 306 -15.49 2.97 30.11
C GLU A 306 -16.61 3.65 29.30
N THR A 307 -16.30 4.73 28.58
CA THR A 307 -17.30 5.51 27.81
C THR A 307 -17.33 5.16 26.33
N ALA A 308 -16.37 4.39 25.83
CA ALA A 308 -16.23 4.02 24.41
C ALA A 308 -17.53 3.44 23.82
N ASP A 309 -18.30 2.68 24.59
CA ASP A 309 -19.55 2.11 24.13
C ASP A 309 -20.66 3.14 23.89
N GLY A 310 -20.58 4.33 24.50
CA GLY A 310 -21.53 5.43 24.36
C GLY A 310 -21.21 6.45 23.27
N GLY A 311 -20.13 6.24 22.51
CA GLY A 311 -19.71 7.13 21.43
C GLY A 311 -18.81 8.28 21.91
N ILE A 312 -19.00 9.47 21.33
CA ILE A 312 -18.13 10.64 21.59
C ILE A 312 -18.91 11.78 22.27
N ALA A 313 -18.19 12.63 23.01
CA ALA A 313 -18.70 13.95 23.36
C ALA A 313 -18.68 14.85 22.10
N GLU A 314 -19.83 15.00 21.46
CA GLU A 314 -19.97 15.82 20.25
C GLU A 314 -19.58 17.28 20.54
N PRO A 315 -18.69 17.89 19.74
CA PRO A 315 -18.16 19.22 20.02
C PRO A 315 -19.19 20.31 19.66
N PRO A 316 -19.05 21.54 20.18
CA PRO A 316 -19.82 22.69 19.70
C PRO A 316 -19.62 22.93 18.19
N GLY A 317 -20.68 23.38 17.53
CA GLY A 317 -20.74 23.54 16.07
C GLY A 317 -20.87 22.22 15.32
N SER A 318 -21.40 21.17 15.96
CA SER A 318 -21.70 19.87 15.33
C SER A 318 -23.18 19.70 15.03
N VAL A 319 -23.47 18.86 14.04
CA VAL A 319 -24.82 18.42 13.70
C VAL A 319 -24.77 16.92 13.48
N THR A 320 -25.76 16.21 14.03
CA THR A 320 -25.85 14.75 13.93
C THR A 320 -27.16 14.36 13.29
N TRP A 321 -27.09 13.55 12.24
CA TRP A 321 -28.25 13.01 11.53
C TRP A 321 -28.44 11.53 11.85
N HIS A 322 -29.69 11.08 11.80
CA HIS A 322 -30.01 9.66 11.71
C HIS A 322 -29.77 9.20 10.27
N LEU A 323 -29.07 8.08 10.09
CA LEU A 323 -28.72 7.54 8.78
C LEU A 323 -29.83 6.68 8.14
N ALA A 324 -31.08 6.91 8.54
CA ALA A 324 -32.25 6.15 8.09
C ALA A 324 -32.02 4.62 8.27
N ASP A 325 -32.64 3.80 7.42
CA ASP A 325 -32.49 2.34 7.42
C ASP A 325 -31.31 1.86 6.54
N ILE A 326 -30.20 2.61 6.46
CA ILE A 326 -28.99 2.14 5.76
C ILE A 326 -28.47 0.90 6.49
N ASP A 327 -28.75 -0.29 5.93
CA ASP A 327 -28.50 -1.59 6.56
C ASP A 327 -27.35 -2.39 5.90
N HIS A 328 -26.85 -1.91 4.76
CA HIS A 328 -25.74 -2.54 4.04
C HIS A 328 -24.78 -1.52 3.44
N ARG A 329 -23.53 -1.95 3.28
CA ARG A 329 -22.39 -1.13 2.85
C ARG A 329 -22.49 -0.56 1.42
N ASP A 330 -23.33 -1.15 0.58
CA ASP A 330 -23.47 -0.79 -0.84
C ASP A 330 -24.74 0.05 -1.11
N ASP A 331 -25.38 0.55 -0.04
CA ASP A 331 -26.56 1.38 -0.14
C ASP A 331 -26.27 2.66 -0.98
N PRO A 332 -27.07 2.95 -2.03
CA PRO A 332 -26.89 4.15 -2.85
C PRO A 332 -26.95 5.46 -2.06
N LEU A 333 -27.76 5.54 -1.01
CA LEU A 333 -27.87 6.73 -0.15
C LEU A 333 -26.55 6.98 0.57
N LEU A 334 -25.91 5.92 1.09
CA LEU A 334 -24.58 6.03 1.71
C LEU A 334 -23.57 6.59 0.70
N ALA A 335 -23.59 6.14 -0.55
CA ALA A 335 -22.70 6.66 -1.59
C ALA A 335 -22.91 8.16 -1.87
N GLU A 336 -24.14 8.67 -1.82
CA GLU A 336 -24.42 10.11 -1.96
C GLU A 336 -23.96 10.91 -0.74
N VAL A 337 -24.19 10.40 0.48
CA VAL A 337 -23.68 11.01 1.73
C VAL A 337 -22.15 11.13 1.67
N GLU A 338 -21.45 10.07 1.26
CA GLU A 338 -19.99 10.07 1.13
C GLU A 338 -19.50 11.10 0.10
N LYS A 339 -20.23 11.29 -1.01
CA LYS A 339 -19.89 12.33 -1.99
C LYS A 339 -19.99 13.73 -1.40
N VAL A 340 -21.05 14.01 -0.63
CA VAL A 340 -21.25 15.30 0.05
C VAL A 340 -20.13 15.55 1.05
N ILE A 341 -19.84 14.57 1.91
CA ILE A 341 -18.77 14.66 2.92
C ILE A 341 -17.39 14.83 2.28
N ALA A 342 -17.05 13.99 1.30
CA ALA A 342 -15.77 14.07 0.60
C ALA A 342 -15.60 15.43 -0.09
N ARG A 343 -16.64 15.95 -0.75
CA ARG A 343 -16.60 17.28 -1.37
C ARG A 343 -16.41 18.39 -0.33
N GLY A 344 -17.13 18.33 0.79
CA GLY A 344 -17.00 19.28 1.90
C GLY A 344 -15.60 19.29 2.52
N LEU A 345 -15.06 18.10 2.85
CA LEU A 345 -13.73 17.94 3.43
C LEU A 345 -12.63 18.41 2.48
N ARG A 346 -12.73 18.15 1.18
CA ARG A 346 -11.79 18.65 0.17
C ARG A 346 -11.84 20.17 0.05
N ALA A 347 -13.03 20.75 0.03
CA ALA A 347 -13.21 22.20 -0.05
C ALA A 347 -12.73 22.95 1.20
N CYS A 348 -12.74 22.29 2.37
CA CYS A 348 -12.22 22.82 3.63
C CYS A 348 -10.78 22.42 3.93
N GLY A 349 -10.16 21.57 3.10
CA GLY A 349 -8.78 21.12 3.23
C GLY A 349 -7.81 22.20 2.81
N ARG A 350 -6.73 22.36 3.56
CA ARG A 350 -5.62 23.28 3.23
C ARG A 350 -4.46 22.47 2.66
N HIS A 351 -3.62 23.13 1.86
CA HIS A 351 -2.41 22.49 1.36
C HIS A 351 -1.52 22.04 2.54
N GLY A 352 -1.14 20.76 2.55
CA GLY A 352 -0.39 20.16 3.64
C GLY A 352 -1.27 19.61 4.78
N ASP A 353 -2.59 19.76 4.73
CA ASP A 353 -3.48 19.08 5.67
C ASP A 353 -3.31 17.56 5.57
N ARG A 354 -3.58 16.89 6.68
CA ARG A 354 -3.72 15.44 6.75
C ARG A 354 -5.11 15.14 7.26
N LEU A 355 -5.81 14.27 6.54
CA LEU A 355 -7.09 13.72 6.93
C LEU A 355 -6.89 12.26 7.33
N TYR A 356 -7.26 11.94 8.56
CA TYR A 356 -7.14 10.61 9.14
C TYR A 356 -8.51 9.93 9.10
N HIS A 357 -8.53 8.68 8.65
CA HIS A 357 -9.67 7.78 8.81
C HIS A 357 -9.27 6.70 9.79
N LEU A 358 -10.05 6.53 10.86
CA LEU A 358 -9.75 5.57 11.90
C LEU A 358 -10.98 4.70 12.10
N LYS A 359 -10.79 3.38 12.00
CA LYS A 359 -11.78 2.39 12.45
C LYS A 359 -11.49 2.06 13.88
N TRP A 360 -12.52 2.09 14.71
CA TRP A 360 -12.37 1.80 16.13
C TRP A 360 -11.68 0.44 16.33
N TYR A 361 -10.52 0.43 16.99
CA TYR A 361 -9.70 -0.76 17.31
C TYR A 361 -9.15 -1.62 16.15
N ILE A 362 -9.25 -1.20 14.88
CA ILE A 362 -8.78 -2.02 13.74
C ILE A 362 -7.59 -1.40 13.03
N ASN A 363 -7.86 -0.47 12.12
CA ASN A 363 -6.86 0.14 11.26
C ASN A 363 -7.30 1.56 10.91
N GLY A 364 -6.35 2.31 10.38
CA GLY A 364 -6.59 3.64 9.87
C GLY A 364 -5.98 3.84 8.50
N SER A 365 -6.18 5.04 8.00
CA SER A 365 -5.48 5.56 6.84
C SER A 365 -5.32 7.05 7.00
N ARG A 366 -4.41 7.61 6.23
CA ARG A 366 -4.18 9.05 6.13
C ARG A 366 -4.18 9.42 4.67
N LEU A 367 -4.74 10.58 4.34
CA LEU A 367 -4.64 11.17 3.02
C LEU A 367 -4.47 12.68 3.07
N ASP A 368 -3.95 13.25 1.98
CA ASP A 368 -3.98 14.68 1.70
C ASP A 368 -5.25 14.98 0.87
N PRO A 369 -6.24 15.69 1.44
CA PRO A 369 -7.52 15.93 0.78
C PRO A 369 -7.40 16.74 -0.52
N THR A 370 -6.28 17.44 -0.73
CA THR A 370 -6.05 18.23 -1.95
C THR A 370 -5.46 17.40 -3.09
N ARG A 371 -4.96 16.18 -2.79
CA ARG A 371 -4.24 15.31 -3.74
C ARG A 371 -4.96 13.99 -4.05
N VAL A 372 -6.21 13.82 -3.60
CA VAL A 372 -7.04 12.63 -3.87
C VAL A 372 -8.44 12.99 -4.37
N GLY A 373 -9.08 12.07 -5.09
CA GLY A 373 -10.47 12.17 -5.54
C GLY A 373 -10.72 13.16 -6.69
N GLY A 374 -9.68 13.78 -7.24
CA GLY A 374 -9.73 14.55 -8.48
C GLY A 374 -9.40 13.73 -9.74
N PRO A 375 -9.62 14.28 -10.94
CA PRO A 375 -9.19 13.65 -12.18
C PRO A 375 -7.68 13.37 -12.18
N GLY A 376 -7.29 12.13 -12.54
CA GLY A 376 -5.88 11.71 -12.56
C GLY A 376 -5.22 11.58 -11.18
N GLN A 377 -5.98 11.73 -10.09
CA GLN A 377 -5.52 11.53 -8.71
C GLN A 377 -5.96 10.17 -8.17
N PRO A 378 -5.29 9.66 -7.12
CA PRO A 378 -5.75 8.45 -6.43
C PRO A 378 -7.17 8.59 -5.92
N ARG A 379 -7.87 7.46 -5.80
CA ARG A 379 -9.25 7.42 -5.29
C ARG A 379 -9.31 7.96 -3.86
N TRP A 380 -10.40 8.63 -3.52
CA TRP A 380 -10.76 8.91 -2.13
C TRP A 380 -11.01 7.61 -1.36
N THR A 381 -10.21 7.34 -0.33
CA THR A 381 -10.28 6.12 0.47
C THR A 381 -11.02 6.30 1.80
N GLY A 382 -11.44 7.52 2.12
CA GLY A 382 -12.22 7.82 3.32
C GLY A 382 -13.67 7.35 3.24
N TYR A 383 -14.25 7.10 4.41
CA TYR A 383 -15.67 6.79 4.63
C TYR A 383 -16.11 7.48 5.93
N ALA A 384 -17.29 8.08 5.89
CA ALA A 384 -17.96 8.75 6.99
C ALA A 384 -18.79 7.78 7.86
N TYR A 385 -19.23 6.65 7.31
CA TYR A 385 -20.01 5.64 8.04
C TYR A 385 -19.75 4.20 7.56
N LEU A 386 -19.83 3.25 8.48
CA LEU A 386 -19.88 1.81 8.22
C LEU A 386 -21.02 1.18 9.01
N VAL A 387 -21.68 0.17 8.46
CA VAL A 387 -22.84 -0.49 9.09
C VAL A 387 -22.45 -1.48 10.20
N ASP A 388 -21.16 -1.78 10.34
CA ASP A 388 -20.62 -2.81 11.22
C ASP A 388 -19.50 -2.31 12.14
N GLU A 389 -19.13 -1.03 12.04
CA GLU A 389 -17.98 -0.47 12.74
C GLU A 389 -18.15 1.03 12.98
N ARG A 390 -17.59 1.51 14.09
CA ARG A 390 -17.53 2.95 14.35
C ARG A 390 -16.33 3.56 13.68
N VAL A 391 -16.56 4.67 12.99
CA VAL A 391 -15.56 5.27 12.12
C VAL A 391 -15.43 6.75 12.36
N ILE A 392 -14.20 7.23 12.25
CA ILE A 392 -13.83 8.62 12.50
C ILE A 392 -13.06 9.11 11.28
N GLN A 393 -13.43 10.29 10.79
CA GLN A 393 -12.72 10.99 9.71
C GLN A 393 -12.37 12.40 10.14
N VAL A 394 -11.10 12.69 10.43
CA VAL A 394 -10.70 13.94 11.11
C VAL A 394 -9.45 14.55 10.53
N THR A 395 -9.37 15.88 10.54
CA THR A 395 -8.11 16.57 10.24
C THR A 395 -7.08 16.33 11.35
N GLY A 396 -5.79 16.44 11.02
CA GLY A 396 -4.71 16.23 11.99
C GLY A 396 -4.70 17.18 13.18
N ASP A 397 -5.35 18.35 13.07
CA ASP A 397 -5.58 19.29 14.16
C ASP A 397 -6.92 19.06 14.90
N LEU A 398 -7.71 18.08 14.46
CA LEU A 398 -9.05 17.74 14.96
C LEU A 398 -10.07 18.89 14.89
N ARG A 399 -9.84 19.88 14.02
CA ARG A 399 -10.73 21.05 13.87
C ARG A 399 -12.07 20.70 13.23
N MET A 400 -12.08 19.72 12.32
CA MET A 400 -13.26 19.29 11.59
C MET A 400 -13.20 17.79 11.29
N GLY A 401 -14.37 17.22 11.02
CA GLY A 401 -14.46 15.81 10.68
C GLY A 401 -15.86 15.25 10.79
N THR A 402 -15.92 13.92 10.73
CA THR A 402 -17.12 13.14 10.96
C THR A 402 -16.88 12.02 11.97
N TYR A 403 -17.96 11.57 12.58
CA TYR A 403 -18.04 10.40 13.43
C TYR A 403 -19.31 9.61 13.06
N GLY A 404 -19.12 8.39 12.59
CA GLY A 404 -20.21 7.46 12.28
C GLY A 404 -20.37 6.41 13.37
N ASP A 405 -21.57 6.31 13.97
CA ASP A 405 -21.91 5.28 14.95
C ASP A 405 -22.95 4.31 14.40
N PHE A 406 -22.50 3.11 14.02
CA PHE A 406 -23.38 2.06 13.52
C PHE A 406 -24.40 1.55 14.54
N ARG A 407 -24.11 1.68 15.84
CA ARG A 407 -25.02 1.22 16.90
C ARG A 407 -26.22 2.15 17.07
N GLU A 408 -26.02 3.44 16.82
CA GLU A 408 -27.09 4.45 16.84
C GLU A 408 -27.65 4.72 15.44
N ALA A 409 -27.02 4.16 14.39
CA ALA A 409 -27.25 4.53 13.00
C ALA A 409 -27.18 6.06 12.82
N SER A 410 -26.09 6.67 13.30
CA SER A 410 -25.94 8.12 13.29
C SER A 410 -24.64 8.59 12.63
N LEU A 411 -24.70 9.78 12.04
CA LEU A 411 -23.55 10.49 11.48
C LEU A 411 -23.46 11.87 12.10
N CYS A 412 -22.44 12.08 12.92
CA CYS A 412 -22.06 13.40 13.44
C CYS A 412 -21.06 14.05 12.50
N VAL A 413 -21.32 15.30 12.10
CA VAL A 413 -20.37 16.15 11.37
C VAL A 413 -20.04 17.35 12.25
N PHE A 414 -18.75 17.69 12.34
CA PHE A 414 -18.30 18.81 13.17
C PHE A 414 -17.25 19.69 12.48
N GLY A 415 -17.14 20.92 13.00
CA GLY A 415 -16.29 21.98 12.46
C GLY A 415 -17.13 22.94 11.63
N ALA A 416 -17.20 24.21 12.05
CA ALA A 416 -18.13 25.19 11.50
C ALA A 416 -18.03 25.36 9.97
N GLU A 417 -16.82 25.37 9.42
CA GLU A 417 -16.61 25.47 7.96
C GLU A 417 -17.16 24.25 7.22
N LEU A 418 -16.97 23.04 7.77
CA LEU A 418 -17.46 21.81 7.16
C LEU A 418 -18.98 21.73 7.25
N VAL A 419 -19.53 21.92 8.45
CA VAL A 419 -20.98 21.89 8.70
C VAL A 419 -21.70 22.89 7.81
N ALA A 420 -21.21 24.13 7.71
CA ALA A 420 -21.81 25.15 6.85
C ALA A 420 -21.87 24.75 5.37
N ARG A 421 -20.97 23.87 4.90
CA ARG A 421 -20.94 23.40 3.51
C ARG A 421 -21.84 22.20 3.25
N VAL A 422 -22.04 21.34 4.24
CA VAL A 422 -22.68 20.03 4.01
C VAL A 422 -24.07 19.93 4.62
N GLN A 423 -24.41 20.75 5.63
CA GLN A 423 -25.59 20.50 6.45
C GLN A 423 -26.90 20.56 5.66
N ASP A 424 -27.03 21.45 4.68
CA ASP A 424 -28.27 21.63 3.92
C ASP A 424 -28.51 20.38 3.06
N GLU A 425 -27.51 19.99 2.26
CA GLU A 425 -27.56 18.78 1.43
C GLU A 425 -27.72 17.49 2.26
N LEU A 426 -27.04 17.38 3.40
CA LEU A 426 -27.21 16.21 4.28
C LEU A 426 -28.60 16.18 4.93
N THR A 427 -29.17 17.34 5.26
CA THR A 427 -30.53 17.41 5.80
C THR A 427 -31.55 17.04 4.72
N ASP A 428 -31.34 17.46 3.48
CA ASP A 428 -32.19 17.05 2.34
C ASP A 428 -32.09 15.54 2.06
N LEU A 429 -30.90 14.94 2.23
CA LEU A 429 -30.68 13.51 2.01
C LEU A 429 -31.19 12.63 3.15
N LEU A 430 -30.93 13.02 4.41
CA LEU A 430 -31.12 12.18 5.60
C LEU A 430 -32.37 12.55 6.41
N GLY A 431 -32.88 13.76 6.24
CA GLY A 431 -34.05 14.28 6.96
C GLY A 431 -33.77 14.55 8.43
N THR A 432 -33.85 13.51 9.26
CA THR A 432 -33.93 13.66 10.72
C THR A 432 -32.58 14.05 11.33
N VAL A 433 -32.50 15.29 11.81
CA VAL A 433 -31.43 15.74 12.72
C VAL A 433 -31.72 15.21 14.12
N LEU A 434 -30.80 14.44 14.69
CA LEU A 434 -30.87 13.92 16.05
C LEU A 434 -30.38 14.97 17.06
N ARG A 435 -29.25 15.61 16.76
CA ARG A 435 -28.57 16.52 17.69
C ARG A 435 -27.93 17.71 16.99
N ARG A 436 -27.82 18.81 17.75
CA ARG A 436 -26.98 19.98 17.44
C ARG A 436 -26.17 20.33 18.67
N ASP A 437 -24.88 20.55 18.49
CA ASP A 437 -23.95 20.84 19.59
C ASP A 437 -23.99 19.79 20.72
N GLY A 438 -24.13 18.50 20.35
CA GLY A 438 -24.29 17.41 21.32
C GLY A 438 -25.62 17.34 22.06
N ARG A 439 -26.59 18.20 21.71
CA ARG A 439 -27.89 18.27 22.39
C ARG A 439 -29.00 17.78 21.48
N PRO A 440 -29.92 16.93 21.96
CA PRO A 440 -31.09 16.53 21.21
C PRO A 440 -31.87 17.75 20.72
N VAL A 441 -32.20 17.79 19.43
CA VAL A 441 -33.02 18.89 18.88
C VAL A 441 -34.51 18.73 19.22
N GLY A 442 -34.86 17.65 19.92
CA GLY A 442 -36.21 17.35 20.36
C GLY A 442 -37.09 16.90 19.19
N ASN A 443 -37.31 15.60 19.05
CA ASN A 443 -38.47 15.12 18.33
C ASN A 443 -39.69 15.52 19.16
N VAL A 444 -40.28 16.70 18.90
CA VAL A 444 -41.67 16.94 19.28
C VAL A 444 -42.48 16.01 18.39
N TRP A 445 -42.70 14.79 18.87
CA TRP A 445 -43.80 13.97 18.39
C TRP A 445 -45.08 14.72 18.75
N SER A 446 -45.54 15.56 17.83
CA SER A 446 -46.89 16.10 17.85
C SER A 446 -47.82 14.92 17.59
N PHE A 447 -48.19 14.20 18.65
CA PHE A 447 -49.44 13.44 18.59
C PHE A 447 -50.54 14.49 18.46
N GLY A 448 -51.12 14.59 17.26
CA GLY A 448 -52.32 15.37 17.02
C GLY A 448 -53.47 14.91 17.95
N PRO A 449 -54.48 15.78 18.17
CA PRO A 449 -55.47 15.64 19.24
C PRO A 449 -56.27 14.34 19.23
#